data_AF-A0A379ST35-F1
#
_entry.id   AF-A0A379ST35-F1
#
_cell.length_a   1.000
_cell.length_b   1.000
_cell.length_c   1.000
_cell.angle_alpha   90.00
_cell.angle_beta   90.00
_cell.angle_gamma   90.00
#
_symmetry.space_group_name_H-M   'P 1'
#
loop_
_entity.id
_entity.type
_entity.pdbx_description
1 polymer ?
#
loop_
_entity_poly.entity_id
_entity_poly.type
_entity_poly.pdbx_seq_one_letter_code
_entity_poly.pdbx_strand_id
1 'polypeptide(L)'
;MGENDLQHIALNENDVVIGIAASGRTPYVIAGLEYARSLGCRTVGISCNPGSAVANAAEIAITPVVGPEVVSGSSRMKAGTAQKLILNMLSTGLMIKSGKVFGNLMVDVVATNEKLHLRQITIVKNATGCTRQEAEAALSACGRHCKTAIVMLLKNLNAAEASLRLEQHGGFIRQVLEKE
;
A
#
# COMPACT_ATOMS: atom_id res chain seq x y z
N MET A 1 -6.73 22.51 -14.69
CA MET A 1 -5.41 22.49 -13.99
C MET A 1 -5.45 21.40 -12.92
N GLY A 2 -4.34 21.06 -12.26
CA GLY A 2 -4.31 19.94 -11.29
C GLY A 2 -5.31 20.09 -10.14
N GLU A 3 -5.56 21.33 -9.70
CA GLU A 3 -6.64 21.69 -8.77
C GLU A 3 -8.02 21.19 -9.22
N ASN A 4 -8.43 21.45 -10.47
CA ASN A 4 -9.75 21.07 -10.96
C ASN A 4 -9.98 19.55 -10.88
N ASP A 5 -8.95 18.76 -11.19
CA ASP A 5 -9.05 17.30 -11.15
C ASP A 5 -9.20 16.80 -9.70
N LEU A 6 -8.53 17.47 -8.75
CA LEU A 6 -8.66 17.18 -7.32
C LEU A 6 -10.04 17.60 -6.78
N GLN A 7 -10.62 18.70 -7.26
CA GLN A 7 -12.00 19.10 -6.98
C GLN A 7 -13.00 18.06 -7.49
N HIS A 8 -12.79 17.54 -8.71
CA HIS A 8 -13.69 16.55 -9.32
C HIS A 8 -13.75 15.22 -8.56
N ILE A 9 -12.68 14.82 -7.87
CA ILE A 9 -12.69 13.62 -7.01
C ILE A 9 -13.08 13.91 -5.56
N ALA A 10 -13.57 15.14 -5.26
CA ALA A 10 -13.97 15.58 -3.93
C ALA A 10 -12.87 15.39 -2.87
N LEU A 11 -11.63 15.78 -3.21
CA LEU A 11 -10.49 15.77 -2.28
C LEU A 11 -10.85 16.53 -0.99
N ASN A 12 -10.49 15.94 0.16
CA ASN A 12 -10.67 16.56 1.48
C ASN A 12 -9.43 16.34 2.38
N GLU A 13 -9.41 16.98 3.55
CA GLU A 13 -8.28 17.00 4.48
C GLU A 13 -7.82 15.62 4.98
N ASN A 14 -8.67 14.58 4.88
CA ASN A 14 -8.31 13.21 5.28
C ASN A 14 -7.50 12.48 4.21
N ASP A 15 -7.37 13.05 3.02
CA ASP A 15 -6.62 12.48 1.92
C ASP A 15 -5.14 12.89 1.95
N VAL A 16 -4.33 12.12 1.21
CA VAL A 16 -2.92 12.41 0.97
C VAL A 16 -2.68 12.60 -0.51
N VAL A 17 -2.07 13.71 -0.91
CA VAL A 17 -1.75 14.01 -2.31
C VAL A 17 -0.25 13.86 -2.56
N ILE A 18 0.09 12.99 -3.53
CA ILE A 18 1.47 12.75 -3.95
C ILE A 18 1.67 13.34 -5.35
N GLY A 19 2.38 14.47 -5.43
CA GLY A 19 2.72 15.14 -6.68
C GLY A 19 4.01 14.59 -7.27
N ILE A 20 3.99 14.18 -8.55
CA ILE A 20 5.11 13.50 -9.19
C ILE A 20 5.54 14.26 -10.44
N ALA A 21 6.76 14.80 -10.43
CA ALA A 21 7.36 15.40 -11.62
C ALA A 21 8.88 15.24 -11.58
N ALA A 22 9.46 14.49 -12.53
CA ALA A 22 10.92 14.32 -12.60
C ALA A 22 11.65 15.66 -12.70
N SER A 23 11.12 16.58 -13.50
CA SER A 23 11.63 17.95 -13.66
C SER A 23 11.50 18.79 -12.39
N GLY A 24 10.54 18.46 -11.51
CA GLY A 24 10.20 19.21 -10.30
C GLY A 24 9.56 20.59 -10.56
N ARG A 25 9.16 20.89 -11.81
CA ARG A 25 8.61 22.21 -12.19
C ARG A 25 7.30 22.15 -12.97
N THR A 26 6.67 20.99 -13.08
CA THR A 26 5.43 20.81 -13.87
C THR A 26 4.28 21.60 -13.23
N PRO A 27 3.71 22.64 -13.88
CA PRO A 27 2.70 23.51 -13.28
C PRO A 27 1.46 22.77 -12.80
N TYR A 28 1.02 21.76 -13.54
CA TYR A 28 -0.11 20.90 -13.15
C TYR A 28 0.07 20.27 -11.76
N VAL A 29 1.29 19.78 -11.47
CA VAL A 29 1.61 19.11 -10.20
C VAL A 29 1.71 20.12 -9.06
N ILE A 30 2.34 21.27 -9.32
CA ILE A 30 2.49 22.35 -8.33
C ILE A 30 1.12 22.85 -7.89
N ALA A 31 0.25 23.21 -8.85
CA ALA A 31 -1.10 23.68 -8.54
C ALA A 31 -1.93 22.64 -7.77
N GLY A 32 -1.79 21.34 -8.10
CA GLY A 32 -2.45 20.27 -7.35
C GLY A 32 -1.95 20.15 -5.91
N LEU A 33 -0.64 20.26 -5.68
CA LEU A 33 -0.04 20.23 -4.33
C LEU A 33 -0.43 21.45 -3.50
N GLU A 34 -0.40 22.65 -4.09
CA GLU A 34 -0.80 23.89 -3.42
C GLU A 34 -2.29 23.87 -3.01
N TYR A 35 -3.16 23.40 -3.91
CA TYR A 35 -4.58 23.20 -3.61
C TYR A 35 -4.80 22.15 -2.51
N ALA A 36 -4.16 20.99 -2.59
CA ALA A 36 -4.28 19.96 -1.55
C ALA A 36 -3.83 20.49 -0.18
N ARG A 37 -2.75 21.26 -0.15
CA ARG A 37 -2.25 21.89 1.07
C ARG A 37 -3.20 22.97 1.61
N SER A 38 -3.86 23.75 0.76
CA SER A 38 -4.83 24.76 1.20
C SER A 38 -6.07 24.13 1.84
N LEU A 39 -6.43 22.91 1.45
CA LEU A 39 -7.46 22.10 2.09
C LEU A 39 -7.01 21.41 3.39
N GLY A 40 -5.72 21.47 3.74
CA GLY A 40 -5.17 20.79 4.92
C GLY A 40 -4.76 19.33 4.69
N CYS A 41 -4.73 18.85 3.45
CA CYS A 41 -4.25 17.51 3.12
C CYS A 41 -2.75 17.37 3.44
N ARG A 42 -2.31 16.14 3.74
CA ARG A 42 -0.87 15.84 3.71
C ARG A 42 -0.39 15.82 2.26
N THR A 43 0.75 16.44 2.01
CA THR A 43 1.29 16.58 0.64
C THR A 43 2.72 16.05 0.54
N VAL A 44 2.98 15.27 -0.50
CA VAL A 44 4.31 14.71 -0.80
C VAL A 44 4.72 15.09 -2.21
N GLY A 45 5.91 15.66 -2.37
CA GLY A 45 6.48 16.03 -3.66
C GLY A 45 7.61 15.08 -4.05
N ILE A 46 7.47 14.38 -5.17
CA ILE A 46 8.51 13.51 -5.74
C ILE A 46 9.11 14.18 -6.97
N SER A 47 10.39 14.52 -6.89
CA SER A 47 11.15 15.11 -8.00
C SER A 47 12.60 14.61 -8.03
N CYS A 48 13.34 14.85 -9.11
CA CYS A 48 14.75 14.42 -9.22
C CYS A 48 15.74 15.58 -9.20
N ASN A 49 15.27 16.80 -8.94
CA ASN A 49 16.07 18.02 -8.90
C ASN A 49 15.97 18.66 -7.51
N PRO A 50 17.10 18.91 -6.82
CA PRO A 50 17.12 19.63 -5.55
C PRO A 50 16.48 21.01 -5.64
N GLY A 51 15.81 21.45 -4.57
CA GLY A 51 15.20 22.79 -4.49
C GLY A 51 14.09 23.06 -5.51
N SER A 52 13.49 22.01 -6.08
CA SER A 52 12.48 22.16 -7.12
C SER A 52 11.17 22.77 -6.60
N ALA A 53 10.39 23.37 -7.50
CA ALA A 53 9.10 23.95 -7.14
C ALA A 53 8.13 22.91 -6.56
N VAL A 54 8.17 21.67 -7.05
CA VAL A 54 7.39 20.54 -6.49
C VAL A 54 7.85 20.20 -5.07
N ALA A 55 9.15 20.21 -4.80
CA ALA A 55 9.67 19.97 -3.45
C ALA A 55 9.24 21.07 -2.46
N ASN A 56 9.18 22.33 -2.91
CA ASN A 56 8.80 23.46 -2.07
C ASN A 56 7.28 23.57 -1.85
N ALA A 57 6.48 23.13 -2.82
CA ALA A 57 5.02 23.14 -2.72
C ALA A 57 4.49 22.10 -1.70
N ALA A 58 5.18 20.97 -1.56
CA ALA A 58 4.78 19.88 -0.67
C ALA A 58 5.29 20.04 0.77
N GLU A 59 4.61 19.41 1.73
CA GLU A 59 5.08 19.28 3.11
C GLU A 59 6.28 18.34 3.22
N ILE A 60 6.25 17.21 2.50
CA ILE A 60 7.33 16.23 2.49
C ILE A 60 7.94 16.17 1.09
N ALA A 61 9.23 16.48 0.98
CA ALA A 61 9.97 16.37 -0.27
C ALA A 61 10.76 15.05 -0.34
N ILE A 62 10.52 14.25 -1.37
CA ILE A 62 11.32 13.06 -1.70
C ILE A 62 12.08 13.34 -2.99
N THR A 63 13.38 13.63 -2.86
CA THR A 63 14.20 14.13 -3.98
C THR A 63 15.40 13.22 -4.30
N PRO A 64 15.20 12.04 -4.93
CA PRO A 64 16.30 11.19 -5.38
C PRO A 64 17.05 11.86 -6.55
N VAL A 65 18.28 12.31 -6.30
CA VAL A 65 19.14 12.88 -7.35
C VAL A 65 19.78 11.77 -8.16
N VAL A 66 19.23 11.50 -9.34
CA VAL A 66 19.69 10.40 -10.23
C VAL A 66 20.72 10.85 -11.27
N GLY A 67 21.03 12.15 -11.35
CA GLY A 67 21.94 12.75 -12.34
C GLY A 67 21.38 12.78 -13.77
N PRO A 68 22.17 13.29 -14.74
CA PRO A 68 21.75 13.42 -16.15
C PRO A 68 21.38 12.09 -16.79
N GLU A 69 20.34 12.07 -17.60
CA GLU A 69 19.91 10.86 -18.31
C GLU A 69 20.85 10.52 -19.46
N VAL A 70 20.96 9.22 -19.79
CA VAL A 70 21.80 8.74 -20.92
C VAL A 70 21.30 9.35 -22.23
N VAL A 71 19.98 9.42 -22.41
CA VAL A 71 19.35 10.22 -23.47
C VAL A 71 18.91 11.54 -22.82
N SER A 72 19.53 12.65 -23.23
CA SER A 72 19.26 13.97 -22.67
C SER A 72 17.76 14.28 -22.64
N GLY A 73 17.21 14.58 -21.46
CA GLY A 73 15.80 14.91 -21.24
C GLY A 73 14.85 13.70 -21.14
N SER A 74 15.30 12.48 -21.42
CA SER A 74 14.48 11.25 -21.36
C SER A 74 14.30 10.75 -19.92
N SER A 75 13.62 11.55 -19.09
CA SER A 75 13.39 11.28 -17.66
C SER A 75 12.58 10.01 -17.36
N ARG A 76 11.97 9.37 -18.37
CA ARG A 76 11.36 8.04 -18.23
C ARG A 76 12.37 6.94 -17.83
N MET A 77 13.67 7.22 -17.90
CA MET A 77 14.75 6.29 -17.59
C MET A 77 15.06 6.25 -16.09
N LYS A 78 16.13 6.89 -15.62
CA LYS A 78 16.52 6.81 -14.20
C LYS A 78 15.51 7.47 -13.29
N ALA A 79 15.01 8.67 -13.65
CA ALA A 79 14.04 9.37 -12.83
C ALA A 79 12.72 8.59 -12.72
N GLY A 80 12.20 8.05 -13.83
CA GLY A 80 11.04 7.18 -13.84
C GLY A 80 11.23 5.90 -13.02
N THR A 81 12.43 5.30 -13.08
CA THR A 81 12.77 4.13 -12.25
C THR A 81 12.78 4.48 -10.77
N ALA A 82 13.38 5.61 -10.38
CA ALA A 82 13.39 6.08 -9.00
C ALA A 82 11.96 6.33 -8.48
N GLN A 83 11.11 6.98 -9.28
CA GLN A 83 9.70 7.20 -8.95
C GLN A 83 8.95 5.89 -8.73
N LYS A 84 9.13 4.89 -9.61
CA LYS A 84 8.54 3.56 -9.43
C LYS A 84 8.97 2.92 -8.10
N LEU A 85 10.25 2.97 -7.77
CA LEU A 85 10.77 2.38 -6.52
C LEU A 85 10.16 3.09 -5.29
N ILE A 86 10.09 4.42 -5.31
CA ILE A 86 9.48 5.20 -4.21
C ILE A 86 8.00 4.86 -4.05
N LEU A 87 7.22 4.83 -5.14
CA LEU A 87 5.79 4.49 -5.08
C LEU A 87 5.56 3.06 -4.56
N ASN A 88 6.42 2.12 -4.96
CA ASN A 88 6.39 0.76 -4.43
C ASN A 88 6.68 0.74 -2.92
N MET A 89 7.67 1.52 -2.46
CA MET A 89 8.00 1.60 -1.03
C MET A 89 6.86 2.22 -0.22
N LEU A 90 6.26 3.31 -0.69
CA LEU A 90 5.15 3.98 -0.01
C LEU A 90 3.93 3.06 0.10
N SER A 91 3.45 2.54 -1.03
CA SER A 91 2.26 1.68 -1.06
C SER A 91 2.48 0.38 -0.25
N THR A 92 3.62 -0.28 -0.42
CA THR A 92 3.94 -1.52 0.31
C THR A 92 4.10 -1.26 1.81
N GLY A 93 4.83 -0.21 2.19
CA GLY A 93 5.03 0.18 3.58
C GLY A 93 3.71 0.51 4.29
N LEU A 94 2.82 1.24 3.62
CA LEU A 94 1.48 1.53 4.12
C LEU A 94 0.66 0.24 4.32
N MET A 95 0.63 -0.66 3.33
CA MET A 95 -0.12 -1.91 3.44
C MET A 95 0.41 -2.84 4.55
N ILE A 96 1.73 -2.86 4.78
CA ILE A 96 2.33 -3.54 5.94
C ILE A 96 1.82 -2.92 7.24
N LYS A 97 1.88 -1.58 7.36
CA LYS A 97 1.41 -0.87 8.56
C LYS A 97 -0.10 -0.97 8.79
N SER A 98 -0.89 -1.23 7.75
CA SER A 98 -2.35 -1.47 7.83
C SER A 98 -2.72 -2.95 8.01
N GLY A 99 -1.76 -3.79 8.40
CA GLY A 99 -2.02 -5.19 8.76
C GLY A 99 -2.32 -6.11 7.58
N LYS A 100 -2.05 -5.71 6.33
CA LYS A 100 -2.25 -6.54 5.14
C LYS A 100 -1.18 -7.62 4.96
N VAL A 101 -0.14 -7.58 5.79
CA VAL A 101 1.00 -8.50 5.78
C VAL A 101 1.18 -9.15 7.16
N PHE A 102 1.51 -10.45 7.18
CA PHE A 102 1.86 -11.20 8.40
C PHE A 102 3.18 -11.91 8.18
N GLY A 103 4.18 -11.63 9.02
CA GLY A 103 5.57 -11.97 8.71
C GLY A 103 6.00 -11.28 7.42
N ASN A 104 6.31 -12.06 6.38
CA ASN A 104 6.57 -11.60 5.02
C ASN A 104 5.48 -12.05 4.01
N LEU A 105 4.34 -12.53 4.50
CA LEU A 105 3.26 -13.07 3.68
C LEU A 105 2.17 -12.01 3.45
N MET A 106 1.76 -11.83 2.20
CA MET A 106 0.62 -11.00 1.82
C MET A 106 -0.68 -11.75 2.13
N VAL A 107 -1.23 -11.55 3.32
CA VAL A 107 -2.35 -12.32 3.86
C VAL A 107 -3.73 -11.77 3.50
N ASP A 108 -3.79 -10.63 2.81
CA ASP A 108 -5.03 -10.00 2.36
C ASP A 108 -5.16 -10.08 0.83
N VAL A 109 -5.07 -11.30 0.30
CA VAL A 109 -5.15 -11.58 -1.13
C VAL A 109 -6.56 -12.03 -1.51
N VAL A 110 -7.16 -11.32 -2.47
CA VAL A 110 -8.44 -11.69 -3.09
C VAL A 110 -8.16 -12.61 -4.27
N ALA A 111 -8.65 -13.84 -4.22
CA ALA A 111 -8.46 -14.80 -5.29
C ALA A 111 -9.50 -14.61 -6.41
N THR A 112 -9.06 -14.07 -7.54
CA THR A 112 -9.88 -13.86 -8.75
C THR A 112 -9.57 -14.86 -9.87
N ASN A 113 -8.62 -15.76 -9.65
CA ASN A 113 -8.20 -16.78 -10.60
C ASN A 113 -7.53 -17.95 -9.86
N GLU A 114 -7.37 -19.06 -10.55
CA GLU A 114 -6.84 -20.31 -9.99
C GLU A 114 -5.43 -20.15 -9.37
N LYS A 115 -4.55 -19.36 -10.02
CA LYS A 115 -3.23 -19.07 -9.45
C LYS A 115 -3.33 -18.40 -8.08
N LEU A 116 -4.26 -17.47 -7.90
CA LEU A 116 -4.47 -16.80 -6.62
C LEU A 116 -5.16 -17.73 -5.61
N HIS A 117 -6.04 -18.64 -6.04
CA HIS A 117 -6.59 -19.67 -5.15
C HIS A 117 -5.50 -20.58 -4.58
N LEU A 118 -4.59 -21.07 -5.42
CA LEU A 118 -3.42 -21.84 -4.99
C LEU A 118 -2.49 -21.02 -4.10
N ARG A 119 -2.31 -19.73 -4.40
CA ARG A 119 -1.50 -18.82 -3.58
C ARG A 119 -2.08 -18.67 -2.17
N GLN A 120 -3.39 -18.56 -2.01
CA GLN A 120 -4.04 -18.49 -0.69
C GLN A 120 -3.73 -19.72 0.16
N ILE A 121 -3.84 -20.91 -0.42
CA ILE A 121 -3.52 -22.18 0.26
C ILE A 121 -2.05 -22.17 0.72
N THR A 122 -1.13 -21.79 -0.17
CA THR A 122 0.30 -21.69 0.17
C THR A 122 0.57 -20.68 1.28
N ILE A 123 -0.10 -19.52 1.26
CA ILE A 123 0.03 -18.50 2.31
C ILE A 123 -0.41 -19.06 3.66
N VAL A 124 -1.58 -19.70 3.72
CA VAL A 124 -2.10 -20.27 4.98
C VAL A 124 -1.15 -21.34 5.50
N LYS A 125 -0.75 -22.29 4.66
CA LYS A 125 0.23 -23.32 5.04
C LYS A 125 1.53 -22.73 5.58
N ASN A 126 2.09 -21.72 4.91
CA ASN A 126 3.34 -21.12 5.32
C ASN A 126 3.20 -20.33 6.63
N ALA A 127 2.03 -19.75 6.89
CA ALA A 127 1.76 -19.00 8.11
C ALA A 127 1.51 -19.90 9.32
N THR A 128 0.97 -21.10 9.12
CA THR A 128 0.47 -21.96 10.22
C THR A 128 1.22 -23.28 10.38
N GLY A 129 1.97 -23.71 9.37
CA GLY A 129 2.61 -25.03 9.34
C GLY A 129 1.64 -26.19 9.06
N CYS A 130 0.37 -25.91 8.73
CA CYS A 130 -0.64 -26.94 8.51
C CYS A 130 -0.46 -27.69 7.17
N THR A 131 -1.21 -28.78 7.02
CA THR A 131 -1.33 -29.52 5.77
C THR A 131 -2.14 -28.73 4.74
N ARG A 132 -2.06 -29.17 3.47
CA ARG A 132 -2.87 -28.59 2.39
C ARG A 132 -4.37 -28.76 2.63
N GLN A 133 -4.78 -29.92 3.11
CA GLN A 133 -6.19 -30.24 3.36
C GLN A 133 -6.77 -29.34 4.45
N GLU A 134 -6.04 -29.14 5.56
CA GLU A 134 -6.44 -28.22 6.62
C GLU A 134 -6.54 -26.78 6.13
N ALA A 135 -5.59 -26.31 5.32
CA ALA A 135 -5.63 -24.98 4.74
C ALA A 135 -6.84 -24.78 3.82
N GLU A 136 -7.14 -25.77 2.96
CA GLU A 136 -8.31 -25.73 2.07
C GLU A 136 -9.62 -25.75 2.85
N ALA A 137 -9.72 -26.57 3.89
CA ALA A 137 -10.89 -26.62 4.77
C ALA A 137 -11.10 -25.29 5.51
N ALA A 138 -10.05 -24.73 6.12
CA ALA A 138 -10.12 -23.46 6.83
C ALA A 138 -10.48 -22.29 5.90
N LEU A 139 -9.89 -22.24 4.70
CA LEU A 139 -10.25 -21.24 3.69
C LEU A 139 -11.70 -21.39 3.25
N SER A 140 -12.18 -22.61 3.03
CA SER A 140 -13.58 -22.85 2.63
C SER A 140 -14.57 -22.42 3.72
N ALA A 141 -14.23 -22.68 4.98
CA ALA A 141 -15.07 -22.34 6.13
C ALA A 141 -15.22 -20.83 6.38
N CYS A 142 -14.29 -20.00 5.91
CA CYS A 142 -14.31 -18.54 6.11
C CYS A 142 -14.46 -17.75 4.80
N GLY A 143 -15.11 -18.32 3.77
CA GLY A 143 -15.33 -17.61 2.50
C GLY A 143 -14.03 -17.21 1.80
N ARG A 144 -12.96 -17.98 2.02
CA ARG A 144 -11.61 -17.79 1.51
C ARG A 144 -10.90 -16.54 2.02
N HIS A 145 -11.27 -16.03 3.20
CA HIS A 145 -10.58 -14.94 3.85
C HIS A 145 -9.30 -15.44 4.55
N CYS A 146 -8.14 -15.24 3.90
CA CYS A 146 -6.84 -15.78 4.36
C CYS A 146 -6.50 -15.42 5.81
N LYS A 147 -6.74 -14.17 6.26
CA LYS A 147 -6.45 -13.79 7.64
C LYS A 147 -7.26 -14.60 8.64
N THR A 148 -8.56 -14.79 8.36
CA THR A 148 -9.45 -15.58 9.22
C THR A 148 -9.00 -17.03 9.25
N ALA A 149 -8.69 -17.64 8.10
CA ALA A 149 -8.18 -19.01 8.04
C ALA A 149 -6.89 -19.21 8.87
N ILE A 150 -5.96 -18.24 8.82
CA ILE A 150 -4.72 -18.28 9.61
C ILE A 150 -5.05 -18.24 11.11
N VAL A 151 -5.93 -17.34 11.55
CA VAL A 151 -6.33 -17.23 12.96
C VAL A 151 -7.08 -18.47 13.44
N MET A 152 -8.01 -19.00 12.63
CA MET A 152 -8.73 -20.24 12.93
C MET A 152 -7.76 -21.37 13.27
N LEU A 153 -6.76 -21.57 12.43
CA LEU A 153 -5.80 -22.67 12.59
C LEU A 153 -4.83 -22.43 13.76
N LEU A 154 -4.31 -21.21 13.94
CA LEU A 154 -3.33 -20.91 15.00
C LEU A 154 -3.94 -20.86 16.40
N LYS A 155 -5.23 -20.51 16.52
CA LYS A 155 -5.93 -20.41 17.81
C LYS A 155 -6.98 -21.51 18.02
N ASN A 156 -7.09 -22.45 17.08
CA ASN A 156 -8.10 -23.51 17.09
C ASN A 156 -9.54 -22.98 17.27
N LEU A 157 -9.91 -22.00 16.45
CA LEU A 157 -11.20 -21.31 16.49
C LEU A 157 -12.04 -21.64 15.26
N ASN A 158 -13.37 -21.53 15.41
CA ASN A 158 -14.26 -21.52 14.25
C ASN A 158 -14.18 -20.19 13.48
N ALA A 159 -14.75 -20.16 12.27
CA ALA A 159 -14.64 -19.01 11.37
C ALA A 159 -15.27 -17.71 11.94
N ALA A 160 -16.41 -17.82 12.62
CA ALA A 160 -17.10 -16.66 13.18
C ALA A 160 -16.27 -16.02 14.32
N GLU A 161 -15.78 -16.85 15.24
CA GLU A 161 -14.95 -16.42 16.36
C GLU A 161 -13.62 -15.81 15.88
N ALA A 162 -12.97 -16.44 14.90
CA ALA A 162 -11.74 -15.92 14.31
C ALA A 162 -11.95 -14.58 13.58
N SER A 163 -13.07 -14.42 12.86
CA SER A 163 -13.41 -13.16 12.18
C SER A 163 -13.66 -12.04 13.18
N LEU A 164 -14.45 -12.33 14.22
CA LEU A 164 -14.77 -11.38 15.28
C LEU A 164 -13.50 -10.90 15.99
N ARG A 165 -12.59 -11.81 16.36
CA ARG A 165 -11.33 -11.43 17.00
C ARG A 165 -10.43 -10.61 16.10
N LEU A 166 -10.39 -10.90 14.80
CA LEU A 166 -9.66 -10.09 13.83
C LEU A 166 -10.22 -8.67 13.75
N GLU A 167 -11.55 -8.52 13.67
CA GLU A 167 -12.20 -7.21 13.63
C GLU A 167 -11.92 -6.39 14.89
N GLN A 168 -12.03 -7.01 16.07
CA GLN A 168 -11.70 -6.37 17.36
C GLN A 168 -10.24 -5.88 17.44
N HIS A 169 -9.34 -6.47 16.66
CA HIS A 169 -7.92 -6.11 16.59
C HIS A 169 -7.55 -5.40 15.29
N GLY A 170 -8.51 -4.72 14.65
CA GLY A 170 -8.26 -3.89 13.45
C GLY A 170 -7.72 -4.68 12.25
N GLY A 171 -7.96 -5.98 12.21
CA GLY A 171 -7.50 -6.88 11.14
C GLY A 171 -6.02 -7.28 11.21
N PHE A 172 -5.34 -7.09 12.35
CA PHE A 172 -3.94 -7.47 12.58
C PHE A 172 -3.82 -8.86 13.19
N ILE A 173 -3.37 -9.85 12.41
CA ILE A 173 -3.17 -11.24 12.88
C ILE A 173 -2.29 -11.29 14.14
N ARG A 174 -1.15 -10.59 14.14
CA ARG A 174 -0.19 -10.63 15.27
C ARG A 174 -0.82 -10.17 16.59
N GLN A 175 -1.67 -9.15 16.57
CA GLN A 175 -2.34 -8.66 17.78
C GLN A 175 -3.34 -9.67 18.34
N VAL A 176 -4.01 -10.43 17.48
CA VAL A 176 -4.89 -11.54 17.90
C VAL A 176 -4.08 -12.67 18.54
N LEU A 177 -2.84 -12.89 18.09
CA LEU A 177 -1.99 -13.95 18.62
C LEU A 177 -1.38 -13.62 19.99
N GLU A 178 -1.00 -12.36 20.21
CA GLU A 178 -0.25 -11.89 21.39
C GLU A 178 -1.11 -11.60 22.63
N LYS A 179 -2.43 -11.37 22.48
CA LYS A 179 -3.32 -10.95 23.58
C LYS A 179 -4.02 -12.10 24.33
N GLU A 180 -3.33 -13.23 24.50
CA GLU A 180 -3.75 -14.32 25.41
C GLU A 180 -2.61 -14.71 26.34
#